data_AF-A0A2C1KG95-F1
#
_entry.id   AF-A0A2C1KG95-F1
#
_cell.length_a   1.000
_cell.length_b   1.000
_cell.length_c   1.000
_cell.angle_alpha   90.00
_cell.angle_beta   90.00
_cell.angle_gamma   90.00
#
_symmetry.space_group_name_H-M   'P 1'
#
loop_
_entity.id
_entity.type
_entity.pdbx_description
1 polymer ?
#
loop_
_entity_poly.entity_id
_entity_poly.type
_entity_poly.pdbx_seq_one_letter_code
_entity_poly.pdbx_strand_id
1 'polypeptide(L)' 'MLMFDEIEKRTGLTVNDLVKMMEFFKQTDFQKEQELRTFIRKVSQTAKKPISKKTENLIVQTYESFQNDTKMYNSRRRNS' A
#
# COMPACT_ATOMS: atom_id res chain seq x y z
N MET A 1 16.09 17.72 8.89
CA MET A 1 14.71 18.16 9.20
C MET A 1 13.90 18.52 7.94
N LEU A 2 14.53 18.86 6.81
CA LEU A 2 13.86 19.36 5.59
C LEU A 2 12.92 18.39 4.84
N MET A 3 13.11 17.06 4.93
CA MET A 3 12.31 16.13 4.12
C MET A 3 10.85 16.00 4.59
N PHE A 4 10.59 16.11 5.89
CA PHE A 4 9.22 15.93 6.41
C PHE A 4 8.33 17.12 6.06
N ASP A 5 8.87 18.34 6.08
CA ASP A 5 8.13 19.56 5.74
C ASP A 5 7.68 19.59 4.27
N GLU A 6 8.52 19.08 3.34
CA GLU A 6 8.14 18.95 1.93
C GLU A 6 7.08 17.86 1.72
N ILE A 7 7.19 16.73 2.43
CA ILE A 7 6.19 15.66 2.37
C ILE A 7 4.85 16.19 2.87
N GLU A 8 4.83 16.87 4.01
CA GLU A 8 3.62 17.47 4.57
C GLU A 8 2.98 18.48 3.61
N LYS A 9 3.76 19.38 3.01
CA LYS A 9 3.27 20.36 2.04
C LYS A 9 2.70 19.72 0.76
N ARG A 10 3.31 18.65 0.24
CA ARG A 10 2.89 18.02 -1.02
C ARG A 10 1.75 17.02 -0.84
N THR A 11 1.72 16.33 0.30
CA THR A 11 0.80 15.21 0.54
C THR A 11 -0.32 15.53 1.51
N GLY A 12 -0.14 16.54 2.37
CA GLY A 12 -1.03 16.87 3.47
C GLY A 12 -0.90 15.93 4.68
N LEU A 13 0.13 15.08 4.71
CA LEU A 13 0.39 14.10 5.77
C LEU A 13 1.31 14.69 6.84
N THR A 14 0.90 14.60 8.10
CA THR A 14 1.78 14.95 9.22
C THR A 14 2.78 13.82 9.52
N VAL A 15 3.82 14.11 10.29
CA VAL A 15 4.76 13.06 10.77
C VAL A 15 4.03 11.95 11.54
N ASN A 16 3.00 12.30 12.32
CA ASN A 16 2.19 11.33 13.05
C ASN A 16 1.41 10.40 12.10
N ASP A 17 0.91 10.94 10.99
CA ASP A 17 0.20 10.17 9.97
C ASP A 17 1.14 9.16 9.29
N LEU A 18 2.38 9.59 8.99
CA LEU A 18 3.42 8.70 8.45
C LEU A 18 3.78 7.58 9.43
N VAL A 19 3.93 7.88 10.72
CA VAL A 19 4.23 6.88 11.75
C VAL A 19 3.11 5.84 11.84
N LYS A 20 1.84 6.28 11.90
CA LYS A 20 0.68 5.37 11.92
C LYS A 20 0.62 4.48 10.68
N MET A 21 0.90 5.03 9.50
CA MET A 21 0.96 4.25 8.25
C MET A 21 2.08 3.20 8.29
N MET A 22 3.25 3.56 8.83
CA MET A 22 4.39 2.66 8.99
C MET A 22 4.09 1.51 9.96
N GLU A 23 3.38 1.79 11.05
CA GLU A 23 2.93 0.75 12.00
C GLU A 23 1.98 -0.23 11.35
N PHE A 24 0.97 0.26 10.61
CA PHE A 24 0.07 -0.62 9.87
C PHE A 24 0.81 -1.42 8.80
N PHE A 25 1.73 -0.79 8.06
CA PHE A 25 2.52 -1.48 7.04
C PHE A 25 3.30 -2.66 7.64
N LYS A 26 3.94 -2.48 8.79
CA LYS A 26 4.73 -3.54 9.46
C LYS A 26 3.89 -4.72 9.94
N GLN A 27 2.62 -4.48 10.29
CA GLN A 27 1.72 -5.50 10.83
C GLN A 27 0.85 -6.18 9.76
N THR A 28 0.83 -5.67 8.52
CA THR A 28 -0.05 -6.15 7.45
C THR A 28 0.60 -7.30 6.68
N ASP A 29 -0.10 -8.41 6.55
CA ASP A 29 0.23 -9.50 5.63
C ASP A 29 -0.30 -9.19 4.22
N PHE A 30 0.59 -8.68 3.37
CA PHE A 30 0.26 -8.36 1.97
C PHE A 30 0.09 -9.59 1.07
N GLN A 31 0.08 -10.81 1.60
CA GLN A 31 -0.38 -11.99 0.84
C GLN A 31 -1.90 -12.18 0.91
N LYS A 32 -2.59 -11.54 1.88
CA LYS A 32 -4.04 -11.65 2.04
C LYS A 32 -4.77 -10.42 1.54
N GLU A 33 -5.75 -10.64 0.67
CA GLU A 33 -6.57 -9.58 0.08
C GLU A 33 -7.24 -8.68 1.13
N GLN A 34 -7.82 -9.29 2.17
CA GLN A 34 -8.54 -8.56 3.22
C GLN A 34 -7.62 -7.62 4.03
N GLU A 35 -6.39 -8.05 4.28
CA GLU A 35 -5.39 -7.25 4.99
C GLU A 35 -4.90 -6.09 4.12
N LEU A 36 -4.63 -6.36 2.83
CA LEU A 36 -4.31 -5.32 1.85
C LEU A 36 -5.43 -4.26 1.73
N ARG A 37 -6.69 -4.69 1.63
CA ARG A 37 -7.84 -3.75 1.59
C ARG A 37 -7.92 -2.91 2.85
N THR A 38 -7.73 -3.53 4.01
CA THR A 38 -7.75 -2.83 5.30
C THR A 38 -6.62 -1.80 5.37
N PHE A 39 -5.43 -2.15 4.90
CA PHE A 39 -4.31 -1.23 4.77
C PHE A 39 -4.62 -0.05 3.87
N ILE A 40 -5.12 -0.29 2.64
CA ILE A 40 -5.48 0.77 1.68
C ILE A 40 -6.51 1.74 2.28
N ARG A 41 -7.54 1.23 2.96
CA ARG A 41 -8.56 2.06 3.61
C ARG A 41 -7.96 2.92 4.74
N LYS A 42 -7.11 2.33 5.58
CA LYS A 42 -6.43 3.06 6.66
C LYS A 42 -5.55 4.17 6.10
N VAL A 43 -4.76 3.89 5.05
CA VAL A 43 -3.94 4.89 4.37
C VAL A 43 -4.80 6.01 3.77
N SER A 44 -5.90 5.68 3.11
CA SER A 44 -6.85 6.64 2.54
C SER A 44 -7.46 7.57 3.61
N GLN A 45 -7.80 7.02 4.78
CA GLN A 45 -8.30 7.78 5.92
C GLN A 45 -7.22 8.67 6.53
N THR A 46 -6.00 8.15 6.73
CA THR A 46 -4.86 8.89 7.26
C THR A 46 -4.47 10.05 6.33
N ALA A 47 -4.50 9.84 5.02
CA ALA A 47 -4.26 10.88 4.01
C ALA A 47 -5.44 11.83 3.80
N LYS A 48 -6.57 11.63 4.49
CA LYS A 48 -7.82 12.38 4.31
C LYS A 48 -8.28 12.43 2.85
N LYS A 49 -7.96 11.40 2.07
CA LYS A 49 -8.27 11.26 0.66
C LYS A 49 -9.12 10.01 0.46
N PRO A 50 -10.45 10.11 0.62
CA PRO A 50 -11.33 8.96 0.46
C PRO A 50 -11.23 8.41 -0.96
N ILE A 51 -11.16 7.09 -1.08
CA ILE A 51 -11.17 6.41 -2.37
C ILE A 51 -12.51 5.73 -2.60
N SER A 52 -12.91 5.62 -3.86
CA SER A 52 -14.08 4.83 -4.23
C SER A 52 -13.79 3.33 -4.10
N LYS A 53 -14.82 2.52 -3.89
CA LYS A 53 -14.72 1.05 -3.89
C LYS A 53 -14.13 0.52 -5.22
N LYS A 54 -14.43 1.18 -6.34
CA LYS A 54 -13.88 0.85 -7.66
C LYS A 54 -12.37 1.04 -7.68
N THR A 55 -11.88 2.16 -7.13
CA THR A 55 -10.45 2.45 -7.01
C THR A 55 -9.75 1.45 -6.09
N GLU A 56 -10.34 1.13 -4.93
CA GLU A 56 -9.82 0.12 -4.02
C GLU A 56 -9.66 -1.24 -4.72
N ASN A 57 -10.71 -1.69 -5.43
CA ASN A 57 -10.67 -2.94 -6.18
C ASN A 57 -9.58 -2.96 -7.25
N LEU A 58 -9.41 -1.85 -7.98
CA LEU A 58 -8.39 -1.77 -9.02
C LEU A 58 -6.96 -1.88 -8.44
N ILE A 59 -6.71 -1.25 -7.29
CA ILE A 59 -5.42 -1.35 -6.59
C ILE A 59 -5.14 -2.80 -6.19
N VAL A 60 -6.12 -3.46 -5.58
CA VAL A 60 -6.03 -4.86 -5.14
C VAL A 60 -5.74 -5.78 -6.32
N GLN A 61 -6.52 -5.68 -7.40
CA GLN A 61 -6.33 -6.49 -8.60
C GLN A 61 -4.95 -6.30 -9.24
N THR A 62 -4.49 -5.05 -9.30
CA THR A 62 -3.18 -4.72 -9.87
C THR A 62 -2.05 -5.33 -9.04
N TYR A 63 -2.17 -5.26 -7.71
CA TYR A 63 -1.20 -5.85 -6.79
C TYR A 63 -1.16 -7.39 -6.90
N GLU A 64 -2.33 -8.04 -6.96
CA GLU A 64 -2.42 -9.49 -7.15
C GLU A 64 -1.80 -9.94 -8.48
N SER A 65 -2.07 -9.23 -9.57
CA SER A 65 -1.44 -9.50 -10.87
C SER A 65 0.08 -9.43 -10.77
N PHE A 66 0.62 -8.38 -10.13
CA PHE A 66 2.06 -8.22 -9.96
C PHE A 66 2.70 -9.36 -9.13
N GLN A 67 2.03 -9.81 -8.07
CA GLN A 67 2.49 -10.96 -7.27
C GLN A 67 2.51 -12.25 -8.09
N ASN A 68 1.49 -12.47 -8.92
CA ASN A 68 1.41 -13.64 -9.79
C ASN A 68 2.50 -13.64 -10.86
N ASP A 69 2.74 -12.50 -11.51
CA ASP A 69 3.81 -12.34 -12.49
C ASP A 69 5.19 -12.60 -11.87
N THR A 70 5.41 -12.08 -10.66
CA THR A 70 6.65 -12.30 -9.90
C THR A 70 6.84 -13.78 -9.54
N LYS A 71 5.78 -14.46 -9.10
CA LYS A 71 5.80 -15.90 -8.83
C LYS A 71 6.11 -16.71 -10.10
N MET A 72 5.50 -16.36 -11.24
CA MET A 72 5.77 -17.02 -12.52
C MET A 72 7.22 -16.81 -12.99
N TYR A 73 7.73 -15.59 -12.92
CA TYR A 73 9.11 -15.27 -13.29
C TYR A 73 10.11 -16.07 -12.46
N ASN A 74 9.93 -16.10 -11.14
CA ASN A 74 10.81 -16.83 -10.23
C ASN A 74 10.71 -18.35 -10.41
N SER A 75 9.56 -18.88 -10.83
CA SER A 75 9.38 -20.31 -11.09
C SER A 75 10.08 -20.75 -12.38
N ARG A 76 10.08 -19.91 -13.43
CA ARG A 76 10.78 -20.21 -14.69
C ARG A 76 12.31 -20.24 -14.52
N ARG A 77 12.85 -19.33 -13.69
CA ARG A 77 14.29 -19.26 -13.37
C ARG A 77 14.83 -20.44 -12.57
N ARG A 78 14.00 -21.10 -11.75
CA ARG A 78 14.42 -22.26 -10.94
C ARG A 78 14.46 -23.56 -11.73
N ASN A 79 13.75 -23.63 -12.85
CA ASN A 79 13.65 -24.82 -13.70
C ASN A 79 14.56 -24.73 -14.96
N SER A 80 15.44 -23.73 -15.03
CA SER A 80 16.48 -23.55 -16.07
C SER A 80 17.86 -23.72 -15.47
#